data_AF-A0A355BTY3-F1
#
_entry.id   AF-A0A355BTY3-F1
#
_cell.length_a   1.000
_cell.length_b   1.000
_cell.length_c   1.000
_cell.angle_alpha   90.00
_cell.angle_beta   90.00
_cell.angle_gamma   90.00
#
_symmetry.space_group_name_H-M   'P 1'
#
loop_
_entity.id
_entity.type
_entity.pdbx_description
1 polymer ?
#
loop_
_entity_poly.entity_id
_entity_poly.type
_entity_poly.pdbx_seq_one_letter_code
_entity_poly.pdbx_strand_id
1 'polypeptide(L)'
;MGVEFLAREVGLSRVQLYRKINALTGITVNELIRNFRLQRAAQLLEQRWGPVSQVAYEVGILNLSYFSKCFREQYGVSPSEYPKQTA
;
A
#
# COMPACT_ATOMS: atom_id res chain seq x y z
N MET A 1 -4.32 -6.39 -7.13
CA MET A 1 -5.10 -5.19 -7.53
C MET A 1 -4.18 -4.18 -8.23
N GLY A 2 -4.40 -3.92 -9.52
CA GLY A 2 -3.62 -2.96 -10.32
C GLY A 2 -4.51 -1.85 -10.88
N VAL A 3 -3.90 -0.85 -11.54
CA VAL A 3 -4.61 0.32 -12.07
C VAL A 3 -5.73 -0.05 -13.05
N GLU A 4 -5.54 -1.10 -13.85
CA GLU A 4 -6.54 -1.58 -14.80
C GLU A 4 -7.80 -2.12 -14.13
N PHE A 5 -7.62 -2.89 -13.05
CA PHE A 5 -8.74 -3.36 -12.23
C PHE A 5 -9.51 -2.18 -11.65
N LEU A 6 -8.81 -1.21 -11.03
CA LEU A 6 -9.45 -0.05 -10.44
C LEU A 6 -10.21 0.79 -11.48
N ALA A 7 -9.61 1.01 -12.65
CA ALA A 7 -10.22 1.74 -13.76
C ALA A 7 -11.53 1.10 -14.22
N ARG A 8 -11.56 -0.24 -14.32
CA ARG A 8 -12.76 -1.01 -14.66
C ARG A 8 -13.85 -0.87 -13.58
N GLU A 9 -13.49 -1.03 -12.31
CA GLU A 9 -14.46 -0.97 -11.19
C GLU A 9 -15.14 0.39 -11.06
N VAL A 10 -14.43 1.48 -11.39
CA VAL A 10 -14.98 2.85 -11.31
C VAL A 10 -15.51 3.39 -12.64
N GLY A 11 -15.54 2.57 -13.69
CA GLY A 11 -16.08 2.93 -15.01
C GLY A 11 -15.27 4.01 -15.75
N LEU A 12 -13.95 4.06 -15.54
CA LEU A 12 -13.06 5.04 -16.17
C LEU A 12 -12.00 4.37 -17.05
N SER A 13 -11.55 5.07 -18.09
CA SER A 13 -10.28 4.70 -18.73
C SER A 13 -9.10 4.96 -17.79
N ARG A 14 -7.97 4.27 -18.03
CA ARG A 14 -6.73 4.47 -17.24
C ARG A 14 -6.32 5.95 -17.20
N VAL A 15 -6.37 6.65 -18.34
CA VAL A 15 -5.99 8.07 -18.45
C VAL A 15 -6.92 8.96 -17.62
N GLN A 16 -8.23 8.72 -17.66
CA GLN A 16 -9.20 9.46 -16.86
C GLN A 16 -8.98 9.23 -15.36
N LEU A 17 -8.69 7.98 -14.96
CA LEU A 17 -8.37 7.64 -13.57
C LEU A 17 -7.11 8.37 -13.10
N TYR A 18 -6.02 8.34 -13.88
CA TYR A 18 -4.79 9.06 -13.56
C TYR A 18 -5.02 10.56 -13.37
N ARG A 19 -5.71 11.21 -14.32
CA ARG A 19 -6.01 12.65 -14.24
C ARG A 19 -6.90 12.98 -13.04
N LYS A 20 -7.95 12.21 -12.80
CA LYS A 20 -8.89 12.47 -11.70
C LYS A 20 -8.25 12.27 -10.34
N ILE A 21 -7.52 11.19 -10.12
CA ILE A 21 -6.85 10.95 -8.83
C ILE A 21 -5.83 12.05 -8.56
N ASN A 22 -4.96 12.36 -9.51
CA ASN A 22 -3.95 13.39 -9.30
C ASN A 22 -4.57 14.78 -9.04
N ALA A 23 -5.62 15.15 -9.78
CA ALA A 23 -6.32 16.42 -9.57
C ALA A 23 -7.05 16.51 -8.21
N LEU A 24 -7.51 15.39 -7.66
CA LEU A 24 -8.26 15.36 -6.40
C LEU A 24 -7.38 15.18 -5.16
N THR A 25 -6.30 14.39 -5.27
CA THR A 25 -5.50 13.96 -4.11
C THR A 25 -4.06 14.44 -4.16
N GLY A 26 -3.60 15.02 -5.27
CA GLY A 26 -2.21 15.45 -5.47
C GLY A 26 -1.19 14.32 -5.63
N ILE A 27 -1.63 13.05 -5.59
CA ILE A 27 -0.76 11.87 -5.71
C ILE A 27 -1.13 11.05 -6.95
N THR A 28 -0.23 10.19 -7.41
CA THR A 28 -0.52 9.29 -8.53
C THR A 28 -1.39 8.10 -8.09
N VAL A 29 -2.06 7.45 -9.05
CA VAL A 29 -2.87 6.24 -8.78
C VAL A 29 -2.03 5.11 -8.20
N ASN A 30 -0.78 4.97 -8.65
CA ASN A 30 0.13 3.94 -8.12
C ASN A 30 0.47 4.22 -6.65
N GLU A 31 0.69 5.49 -6.28
CA GLU A 31 0.91 5.87 -4.89
C GLU A 31 -0.33 5.63 -4.04
N LEU A 32 -1.53 5.94 -4.56
CA LEU A 32 -2.79 5.65 -3.88
C LEU A 32 -2.93 4.15 -3.58
N ILE A 33 -2.71 3.29 -4.59
CA ILE A 33 -2.77 1.83 -4.42
C ILE A 33 -1.71 1.36 -3.42
N ARG A 34 -0.48 1.89 -3.50
CA ARG A 34 0.60 1.57 -2.56
C ARG A 34 0.21 1.94 -1.14
N ASN A 35 -0.31 3.15 -0.92
CA ASN A 35 -0.70 3.64 0.41
C ASN A 35 -1.81 2.76 1.00
N PHE A 36 -2.81 2.38 0.20
CA PHE A 36 -3.86 1.47 0.65
C PHE A 36 -3.31 0.09 1.07
N ARG A 37 -2.37 -0.46 0.30
CA ARG A 37 -1.69 -1.72 0.64
C ARG A 37 -0.86 -1.61 1.91
N LEU A 38 -0.12 -0.50 2.07
CA LEU A 38 0.68 -0.25 3.28
C LEU A 38 -0.22 -0.09 4.52
N GLN A 39 -1.37 0.57 4.39
CA GLN A 39 -2.37 0.65 5.45
C GLN A 39 -2.91 -0.72 5.84
N ARG A 40 -3.20 -1.59 4.87
CA ARG A 40 -3.59 -2.96 5.17
C ARG A 40 -2.46 -3.75 5.83
N ALA A 41 -1.22 -3.55 5.40
CA ALA A 41 -0.05 -4.20 5.99
C ALA A 41 0.14 -3.79 7.44
N ALA A 42 -0.02 -2.49 7.76
CA ALA A 42 0.03 -1.98 9.13
C ALA A 42 -0.96 -2.72 10.03
N GLN A 43 -2.23 -2.83 9.61
CA GLN A 43 -3.25 -3.57 10.35
C GLN A 43 -2.88 -5.04 10.61
N LEU A 44 -2.33 -5.73 9.59
CA LEU A 44 -1.91 -7.13 9.73
C LEU A 44 -0.72 -7.29 10.68
N LEU A 45 0.22 -6.33 10.64
CA LEU A 45 1.39 -6.31 11.52
C LEU A 45 0.97 -6.06 12.98
N GLU A 46 0.07 -5.11 13.22
CA GLU A 46 -0.48 -4.85 14.56
C GLU A 46 -1.21 -6.07 15.13
N GLN A 47 -1.93 -6.81 14.28
CA GLN A 47 -2.61 -8.05 14.66
C GLN A 47 -1.67 -9.26 14.78
N ARG A 48 -0.37 -9.09 14.54
CA ARG A 48 0.63 -10.17 14.52
C ARG A 48 0.23 -11.34 13.62
N TRP A 49 -0.41 -11.02 12.50
CA TRP A 49 -0.98 -12.02 11.58
C TRP A 49 0.06 -13.02 11.04
N GLY A 50 1.30 -12.57 10.87
CA GLY A 50 2.37 -13.43 10.39
C GLY A 50 3.71 -12.71 10.27
N PRO A 51 4.74 -13.38 9.75
CA PRO A 51 6.03 -12.75 9.45
C PRO A 51 5.87 -11.64 8.41
N VAL A 52 6.73 -10.63 8.50
CA VAL A 52 6.73 -9.43 7.63
C VAL A 52 6.71 -9.79 6.14
N SER A 53 7.41 -10.84 5.74
CA SER A 53 7.42 -11.32 4.35
C SER A 53 6.04 -11.79 3.88
N GLN A 54 5.33 -12.57 4.71
CA GLN A 54 3.97 -13.00 4.39
C GLN A 54 3.01 -11.83 4.31
N VAL A 55 3.11 -10.86 5.23
CA VAL A 55 2.28 -9.65 5.18
C VAL A 55 2.51 -8.89 3.87
N ALA A 56 3.76 -8.72 3.45
CA ALA A 56 4.08 -8.04 2.19
C ALA A 56 3.46 -8.74 0.98
N TYR A 57 3.54 -10.07 0.93
CA TYR A 57 2.92 -10.87 -0.13
C TYR A 57 1.40 -10.79 -0.11
N GLU A 58 0.79 -10.83 1.08
CA GLU A 58 -0.67 -10.76 1.26
C GLU A 58 -1.25 -9.43 0.77
N VAL A 59 -0.54 -8.32 1.00
CA VAL A 59 -0.94 -7.01 0.46
C VAL A 59 -0.52 -6.81 -1.00
N GLY A 60 0.06 -7.83 -1.64
CA GLY A 60 0.40 -7.85 -3.06
C GLY A 60 1.71 -7.14 -3.42
N ILE A 61 2.65 -6.98 -2.48
CA ILE A 61 3.98 -6.40 -2.72
C ILE A 61 5.03 -7.53 -2.68
N LEU A 62 5.49 -7.94 -3.86
CA LEU A 62 6.42 -9.07 -4.01
C LEU A 62 7.87 -8.73 -3.68
N ASN A 63 8.26 -7.46 -3.79
CA ASN A 63 9.62 -7.02 -3.49
C ASN A 63 9.70 -6.56 -2.02
N LEU A 64 10.31 -7.38 -1.16
CA LEU A 64 10.41 -7.13 0.28
C LEU A 64 11.25 -5.89 0.62
N SER A 65 12.32 -5.63 -0.13
CA SER A 65 13.15 -4.44 0.08
C SER A 65 12.38 -3.16 -0.25
N TYR A 66 11.60 -3.18 -1.33
CA TYR A 66 10.70 -2.08 -1.69
C TYR A 66 9.58 -1.90 -0.67
N PHE A 67 8.97 -3.00 -0.21
CA PHE A 67 7.96 -2.98 0.84
C PHE A 67 8.49 -2.30 2.10
N SER A 68 9.62 -2.75 2.64
CA SER A 68 10.22 -2.21 3.85
C SER A 68 10.60 -0.74 3.70
N LYS A 69 11.12 -0.34 2.52
CA LYS A 69 11.42 1.07 2.23
C LYS A 69 10.16 1.92 2.29
N CYS A 70 9.13 1.58 1.52
CA CYS A 70 7.91 2.38 1.45
C CYS A 70 7.13 2.36 2.77
N PHE A 71 7.15 1.25 3.50
CA PHE A 71 6.54 1.16 4.82
C PHE A 71 7.22 2.12 5.79
N ARG A 72 8.56 2.15 5.83
CA ARG A 72 9.31 3.08 6.67
C ARG A 72 9.12 4.54 6.26
N GLU A 73 9.05 4.82 4.96
CA GLU A 73 8.75 6.17 4.46
C GLU A 73 7.37 6.66 4.92
N GLN A 74 6.37 5.77 5.00
CA GLN A 74 5.01 6.11 5.39
C GLN A 74 4.81 6.17 6.92
N TYR A 75 5.45 5.28 7.68
CA TYR A 75 5.19 5.08 9.11
C TYR A 75 6.37 5.45 10.02
N GLY A 76 7.51 5.84 9.47
CA GLY A 76 8.71 6.25 10.23
C GLY A 76 9.54 5.09 10.81
N VAL A 77 8.98 3.88 10.91
CA VAL A 77 9.64 2.68 11.45
C VAL A 77 9.62 1.52 10.48
N SER A 78 10.50 0.54 10.67
CA SER A 78 10.47 -0.67 9.84
C SER A 78 9.23 -1.54 10.15
N PRO A 79 8.74 -2.32 9.18
CA PRO A 79 7.58 -3.20 9.40
C PRO A 79 7.80 -4.24 10.51
N SER A 80 9.04 -4.64 10.79
CA SER A 80 9.38 -5.54 11.91
C SER A 80 9.27 -4.87 13.29
N GLU A 81 9.44 -3.55 13.34
CA GLU A 81 9.38 -2.75 14.57
C GLU A 81 7.97 -2.22 14.85
N TYR A 82 7.15 -2.05 13.80
CA TYR A 82 5.81 -1.50 13.87
C TYR A 82 4.91 -2.13 14.97
N PRO A 83 4.83 -3.46 15.13
CA PRO A 83 3.97 -4.08 16.16
C PRO A 83 4.40 -3.79 17.61
N LYS A 84 5.60 -3.25 17.82
CA LYS A 84 6.14 -2.94 19.15
C LYS A 84 5.83 -1.50 19.58
N GLN A 85 5.42 -0.64 18.65
CA GLN A 85 5.25 0.79 18.88
C GLN A 85 3.78 1.18 19.12
N THR A 86 2.82 0.36 18.67
CA THR A 86 1.42 0.49 19.04
C THR A 86 1.18 -0.18 20.41
N ALA A 87 1.32 0.58 21.49
CA ALA A 87 0.93 0.22 22.86
C ALA A 87 0.25 1.43 23.53
#